data_AF-A0A9E8MTC1-F1
#
_entry.id   AF-A0A9E8MTC1-F1
#
_cell.length_a   1.000
_cell.length_b   1.000
_cell.length_c   1.000
_cell.angle_alpha   90.00
_cell.angle_beta   90.00
_cell.angle_gamma   90.00
#
_symmetry.space_group_name_H-M   'P 1'
#
loop_
_entity.id
_entity.type
_entity.pdbx_description
1 polymer ?
#
loop_
_entity_poly.entity_id
_entity_poly.type
_entity_poly.pdbx_seq_one_letter_code
_entity_poly.pdbx_strand_id
1 'polypeptide(L)' 'MLLANIETRPLWKPMHLQPVFNNAPYYGSKVGETLFNTGLCLPSGSNLAQSDLNRIAKVINGLS' A
#
# COMPACT_ATOMS: atom_id res chain seq x y z
N MET A 1 4.36 10.50 2.85
CA MET A 1 4.66 9.63 4.00
C MET A 1 6.12 9.71 4.44
N LEU A 2 7.09 9.49 3.55
CA LEU A 2 8.52 9.49 3.88
C LEU A 2 8.98 10.77 4.61
N LEU A 3 8.62 11.95 4.11
CA LEU A 3 8.95 13.25 4.72
C LEU A 3 8.33 13.45 6.12
N ALA A 4 7.23 12.74 6.42
CA ALA A 4 6.57 12.78 7.72
C ALA A 4 7.10 11.69 8.67
N ASN A 5 8.14 10.95 8.28
CA ASN A 5 8.68 9.81 9.03
C ASN A 5 7.59 8.81 9.46
N ILE A 6 6.76 8.41 8.49
CA ILE A 6 5.73 7.38 8.65
C ILE A 6 6.10 6.23 7.71
N GLU A 7 6.38 5.05 8.27
CA GLU A 7 6.60 3.86 7.45
C GLU A 7 5.29 3.50 6.73
N THR A 8 5.38 3.33 5.41
CA THR A 8 4.29 2.82 4.59
C THR A 8 4.86 1.90 3.53
N ARG A 9 4.03 1.01 3.01
CA ARG A 9 4.42 0.11 1.91
C ARG A 9 3.33 0.12 0.84
N PRO A 10 3.67 -0.03 -0.44
CA PRO A 10 2.66 -0.36 -1.43
C PRO A 10 2.01 -1.71 -1.08
N LEU A 11 0.85 -1.98 -1.67
CA LEU A 11 0.27 -3.32 -1.59
C LEU A 11 1.19 -4.35 -2.26
N TRP A 12 0.83 -5.64 -2.15
CA TRP A 12 1.57 -6.69 -2.82
C TRP A 12 1.48 -6.54 -4.34
N LYS A 13 2.64 -6.53 -5.00
CA LYS A 13 2.71 -6.54 -6.46
C LYS A 13 2.13 -7.87 -6.98
N PRO A 14 1.09 -7.83 -7.84
CA PRO A 14 0.45 -9.03 -8.36
C PRO A 14 1.43 -10.01 -8.99
N MET A 15 1.17 -11.31 -8.80
CA MET A 15 2.06 -12.38 -9.25
C MET A 15 2.28 -12.36 -10.76
N HIS A 16 1.26 -12.06 -11.56
CA HIS A 16 1.36 -12.00 -13.03
C HIS A 16 2.21 -10.83 -13.54
N LEU A 17 2.59 -9.88 -12.68
CA LEU A 17 3.52 -8.79 -12.99
C LEU A 17 4.96 -9.09 -12.54
N GLN A 18 5.21 -10.23 -11.91
CA GLN A 18 6.55 -10.62 -11.47
C GLN A 18 7.30 -11.32 -12.62
N PRO A 19 8.58 -10.99 -12.85
CA PRO A 19 9.36 -11.57 -13.94
C PRO A 19 9.38 -13.10 -13.94
N VAL A 20 9.36 -13.72 -12.75
CA VAL A 20 9.36 -15.17 -12.58
C VAL A 20 8.12 -15.86 -13.15
N PHE A 21 7.01 -15.14 -13.36
CA PHE A 21 5.75 -15.66 -13.89
C PHE A 21 5.43 -15.18 -15.32
N ASN A 22 6.39 -14.61 -16.07
CA ASN A 22 6.15 -14.08 -17.42
C ASN A 22 5.55 -15.10 -18.41
N ASN A 23 5.79 -16.40 -18.20
CA ASN A 23 5.28 -17.47 -19.08
C ASN A 23 4.08 -18.23 -18.48
N ALA A 24 3.60 -17.83 -17.29
CA ALA A 24 2.44 -18.46 -16.67
C ALA A 24 1.14 -17.85 -17.23
N PRO A 25 0.10 -18.67 -17.46
CA PRO A 25 -1.19 -18.13 -17.87
C PRO A 25 -1.79 -17.29 -16.74
N TYR A 26 -2.40 -16.17 -17.11
CA TYR A 26 -3.11 -15.29 -16.20
C TYR A 26 -4.56 -15.16 -16.63
N TYR A 27 -5.47 -15.35 -15.68
CA TYR A 27 -6.91 -15.21 -15.88
C TYR A 27 -7.44 -14.18 -14.89
N GLY A 28 -8.03 -13.11 -15.40
CA GLY A 28 -8.57 -12.05 -14.56
C GLY A 28 -8.52 -10.69 -15.23
N SER A 29 -8.91 -9.68 -14.46
CA SER A 29 -8.85 -8.28 -14.85
C SER A 29 -7.81 -7.53 -14.03
N LYS A 30 -7.58 -6.25 -14.35
CA LYS A 30 -6.52 -5.43 -13.76
C LYS A 30 -6.75 -4.99 -12.31
N VAL A 31 -7.72 -5.56 -11.58
CA VAL A 31 -8.05 -5.14 -10.20
C VAL A 31 -6.82 -5.16 -9.29
N GLY A 32 -6.03 -6.23 -9.33
CA GLY A 32 -4.80 -6.32 -8.53
C GLY A 32 -3.75 -5.28 -8.91
N GLU A 33 -3.64 -4.94 -10.21
CA GLU A 33 -2.71 -3.91 -10.69
C GLU A 33 -3.14 -2.53 -10.22
N THR A 34 -4.43 -2.23 -10.35
CA THR A 34 -5.01 -0.97 -9.87
C THR A 34 -4.78 -0.82 -8.37
N LEU A 35 -5.08 -1.85 -7.58
CA LEU A 35 -4.86 -1.83 -6.13
C LEU A 35 -3.38 -1.67 -5.76
N PHE A 36 -2.46 -2.29 -6.50
CA PHE A 36 -1.03 -2.09 -6.29
C PHE A 36 -0.59 -0.64 -6.54
N ASN A 37 -1.12 -0.03 -7.61
CA ASN A 37 -0.75 1.33 -8.02
C ASN A 37 -1.36 2.43 -7.15
N THR A 38 -2.56 2.20 -6.59
CA THR A 38 -3.29 3.23 -5.82
C THR A 38 -3.40 2.93 -4.33
N GLY A 39 -3.15 1.69 -3.92
CA GLY A 39 -3.27 1.25 -2.54
C GLY A 39 -2.00 1.46 -1.72
N LEU A 40 -2.19 1.66 -0.42
CA LEU A 40 -1.11 1.90 0.53
C LEU A 40 -1.37 1.17 1.84
N CYS A 41 -0.38 0.40 2.31
CA CYS A 41 -0.37 -0.14 3.66
C CYS A 41 0.11 0.92 4.66
N LEU A 42 -0.70 1.15 5.69
CA LEU A 42 -0.44 2.09 6.78
C LEU A 42 0.02 1.35 8.05
N PRO A 43 0.67 2.04 9.00
CA PRO A 43 0.97 1.47 10.30
C PRO A 43 -0.31 1.01 11.01
N SER A 44 -0.34 -0.26 11.41
CA SER A 44 -1.49 -0.92 12.02
C SER A 44 -1.12 -1.83 13.20
N GLY A 45 0.08 -1.64 13.77
CA GLY A 45 0.56 -2.43 14.90
C GLY A 45 -0.34 -2.26 16.14
N SER A 46 -0.46 -3.32 16.95
CA SER A 46 -1.31 -3.34 18.16
C SER A 46 -0.93 -2.27 19.20
N ASN A 47 0.32 -1.81 19.17
CA ASN A 47 0.86 -0.80 20.09
C ASN A 47 0.79 0.62 19.50
N LEU A 48 0.04 0.84 18.42
CA LEU A 48 -0.12 2.16 17.81
C LEU A 48 -0.88 3.08 18.76
N ALA A 49 -0.22 4.12 19.26
CA ALA A 49 -0.86 5.10 20.12
C ALA A 49 -1.88 5.94 19.34
N GLN A 50 -2.92 6.42 20.03
CA GLN A 50 -3.93 7.28 19.42
C GLN A 50 -3.33 8.56 18.81
N SER A 51 -2.29 9.12 19.42
CA SER A 51 -1.57 10.28 18.89
C SER A 51 -0.89 9.99 17.54
N ASP A 52 -0.32 8.79 17.38
CA ASP A 52 0.29 8.38 16.12
C ASP A 52 -0.77 8.15 15.05
N LEU A 53 -1.88 7.51 15.40
CA LEU A 53 -3.01 7.33 14.49
C LEU A 53 -3.56 8.69 14.00
N ASN A 54 -3.73 9.65 14.91
CA ASN A 54 -4.17 11.00 14.57
C ASN A 54 -3.17 11.71 13.64
N ARG A 55 -1.87 11.54 13.90
CA ARG A 55 -0.80 12.09 13.05
C ARG A 55 -0.84 11.49 11.65
N ILE A 56 -1.00 10.17 11.53
CA ILE A 56 -1.14 9.47 10.25
C ILE A 56 -2.36 9.98 9.49
N ALA A 57 -3.53 10.04 10.14
CA ALA A 57 -4.77 10.52 9.53
C ALA A 57 -4.66 11.97 9.04
N LYS A 58 -4.03 12.86 9.83
CA LYS A 58 -3.79 14.25 9.44
C LYS A 58 -2.93 14.36 8.18
N VAL A 59 -1.86 13.57 8.09
CA VAL A 59 -0.99 13.58 6.90
C VAL A 59 -1.74 13.07 5.68
N ILE A 60 -2.52 11.99 5.80
CA ILE A 60 -3.30 11.44 4.68
C ILE A 60 -4.34 12.45 4.18
N ASN A 61 -5.12 13.04 5.09
CA ASN A 61 -6.17 13.99 4.72
C ASN A 61 -5.62 15.35 4.24
N GLY A 62 -4.34 15.65 4.49
CA GLY A 62 -3.68 16.82 3.94
C GLY A 62 -3.05 16.61 2.56
N LEU A 63 -3.07 15.37 2.04
CA LEU A 63 -2.56 15.01 0.71
C LEU A 63 -3.65 15.05 -0.38
N SER A 64 -4.92 15.20 0.01
CA SER A 64 -6.08 15.33 -0.88
C SER A 64 -6.30 16.75 -1.36
#